data_AF-A0A162FK33-F1
#
_entry.id   AF-A0A162FK33-F1
#
_cell.length_a   1.000
_cell.length_b   1.000
_cell.length_c   1.000
_cell.angle_alpha   90.00
_cell.angle_beta   90.00
_cell.angle_gamma   90.00
#
_symmetry.space_group_name_H-M   'P 1'
#
loop_
_entity.id
_entity.type
_entity.pdbx_description
1 polymer ?
#
loop_
_entity_poly.entity_id
_entity_poly.type
_entity_poly.pdbx_seq_one_letter_code
_entity_poly.pdbx_strand_id
1 'polypeptide(L)'
;MVIFMSEIEELTEKKYKSRIRKFKKAIKNDEEKSKFFIELAASVEIFLPTKNPEEEADGINFITTPDGKVTFAEYYYEKEGEAHQIEITGKDLDLLLELFDGFKLQLDDVLE
;
A
#
# COMPACT_ATOMS: atom_id res chain seq x y z
N MET A 1 -35.53 -0.47 13.73
CA MET A 1 -34.21 0.07 14.12
C MET A 1 -33.62 0.73 12.90
N VAL A 2 -33.49 2.06 12.90
CA VAL A 2 -32.82 2.78 11.80
C VAL A 2 -31.35 2.84 12.18
N ILE A 3 -30.50 2.15 11.43
CA ILE A 3 -29.05 2.25 11.59
C ILE A 3 -28.67 3.56 10.90
N PHE A 4 -28.31 4.58 11.67
CA PHE A 4 -27.69 5.78 11.14
C PHE A 4 -26.24 5.45 10.84
N MET A 5 -25.85 5.52 9.56
CA MET A 5 -24.44 5.52 9.19
C MET A 5 -23.76 6.72 9.86
N SER A 6 -22.55 6.51 10.37
CA SER A 6 -21.76 7.60 10.90
C SER A 6 -21.41 8.61 9.79
N GLU A 7 -21.15 9.87 10.14
CA GLU A 7 -20.76 10.90 9.17
C GLU A 7 -19.52 10.49 8.36
N ILE A 8 -18.59 9.78 8.99
CA ILE A 8 -17.39 9.27 8.33
C ILE A 8 -17.71 8.15 7.32
N GLU A 9 -18.67 7.28 7.61
CA GLU A 9 -19.12 6.24 6.68
C GLU A 9 -19.74 6.85 5.43
N GLU A 10 -20.62 7.84 5.60
CA GLU A 10 -21.28 8.51 4.47
C GLU A 10 -20.26 9.28 3.60
N LEU A 11 -19.30 9.98 4.23
CA LEU A 11 -18.21 10.66 3.52
C LEU A 11 -17.31 9.67 2.77
N THR A 12 -17.01 8.52 3.38
CA THR A 12 -16.19 7.47 2.77
C THR A 12 -16.86 6.91 1.52
N GLU A 13 -18.16 6.59 1.60
CA GLU A 13 -18.91 6.06 0.46
C GLU A 13 -19.00 7.09 -0.68
N LYS A 14 -19.24 8.36 -0.36
CA LYS A 14 -19.25 9.46 -1.35
C LYS A 14 -17.89 9.61 -2.04
N LYS A 15 -16.79 9.59 -1.29
CA LYS A 15 -15.43 9.64 -1.84
C LYS A 15 -15.16 8.44 -2.74
N TYR A 16 -15.48 7.22 -2.28
CA TYR A 16 -15.30 6.00 -3.06
C TYR A 16 -16.06 6.04 -4.39
N LYS A 17 -17.35 6.38 -4.37
CA LYS A 17 -18.17 6.53 -5.59
C LYS A 17 -17.59 7.56 -6.56
N SER A 18 -17.05 8.66 -6.03
CA SER A 18 -16.36 9.67 -6.85
C SER A 18 -15.09 9.12 -7.50
N ARG A 19 -14.28 8.36 -6.77
CA ARG A 19 -13.06 7.71 -7.28
C ARG A 19 -13.36 6.68 -8.36
N ILE A 20 -14.36 5.82 -8.17
CA ILE A 20 -14.80 4.85 -9.20
C ILE A 20 -15.17 5.54 -10.51
N ARG A 21 -15.85 6.70 -10.46
CA ARG A 21 -16.15 7.47 -11.68
C ARG A 21 -14.89 8.00 -12.36
N LYS A 22 -13.87 8.42 -11.61
CA LYS A 22 -12.57 8.84 -12.16
C LYS A 22 -11.83 7.66 -12.79
N PHE A 23 -11.76 6.52 -12.11
CA PHE A 23 -11.11 5.30 -12.63
C PHE A 23 -11.78 4.84 -13.93
N LYS A 24 -13.11 4.84 -14.00
CA LYS A 24 -13.86 4.53 -15.23
C LYS A 24 -13.56 5.47 -16.40
N LYS A 25 -13.14 6.71 -16.15
CA LYS A 25 -12.70 7.64 -17.20
C LYS A 25 -11.25 7.36 -17.60
N ALA A 26 -10.36 7.17 -16.63
CA ALA A 26 -8.95 6.86 -16.86
C ALA A 26 -8.76 5.60 -17.70
N ILE A 27 -9.50 4.51 -17.42
CA ILE A 27 -9.37 3.27 -18.21
C ILE A 27 -9.81 3.40 -19.68
N LYS A 28 -10.52 4.48 -20.05
CA LYS A 28 -11.03 4.70 -21.42
C LYS A 28 -10.16 5.64 -22.25
N ASN A 29 -9.17 6.28 -21.64
CA ASN A 29 -8.33 7.29 -22.27
C ASN A 29 -6.91 7.19 -21.73
N ASP A 30 -5.95 6.83 -22.58
CA ASP A 30 -4.56 6.60 -22.18
C ASP A 30 -3.86 7.86 -21.64
N GLU A 31 -4.21 9.06 -22.12
CA GLU A 31 -3.68 10.32 -21.58
C GLU A 31 -4.17 10.56 -20.14
N GLU A 32 -5.47 10.37 -19.90
CA GLU A 32 -6.06 10.47 -18.56
C GLU A 32 -5.53 9.37 -17.63
N LYS A 33 -5.27 8.18 -18.18
CA LYS A 33 -4.62 7.08 -17.47
C LYS A 33 -3.22 7.50 -17.02
N SER A 34 -2.38 7.98 -17.94
CA SER A 34 -1.02 8.42 -17.61
C SER A 34 -0.99 9.54 -16.59
N LYS A 35 -1.84 10.57 -16.73
CA LYS A 35 -1.95 11.66 -15.73
C LYS A 35 -2.34 11.13 -14.36
N PHE A 36 -3.31 10.21 -14.31
CA PHE A 36 -3.72 9.58 -13.06
C PHE A 36 -2.58 8.82 -12.40
N PHE A 37 -1.78 8.07 -13.16
CA PHE A 37 -0.66 7.31 -12.62
C PHE A 37 0.42 8.21 -12.02
N ILE A 38 0.79 9.32 -12.66
CA ILE A 38 1.86 10.24 -12.17
C ILE A 38 1.59 10.77 -10.75
N GLU A 39 0.32 10.87 -10.35
CA GLU A 39 -0.07 11.39 -9.03
C GLU A 39 -0.11 10.32 -7.92
N LEU A 40 0.14 9.05 -8.24
CA LEU A 40 0.02 7.97 -7.25
C LEU A 40 1.31 7.78 -6.47
N ALA A 41 1.14 7.46 -5.19
CA ALA A 41 2.12 6.70 -4.43
C ALA A 41 1.53 5.31 -4.19
N ALA A 42 2.38 4.29 -4.20
CA ALA A 42 2.02 2.93 -3.84
C ALA A 42 2.81 2.53 -2.60
N SER A 43 2.16 1.85 -1.67
CA SER A 43 2.84 1.14 -0.59
C SER A 43 2.90 -0.34 -0.97
N VAL A 44 4.09 -0.92 -0.80
CA VAL A 44 4.32 -2.36 -0.89
C VAL A 44 4.73 -2.82 0.49
N GLU A 45 3.85 -3.57 1.12
CA GLU A 45 4.06 -4.16 2.43
C GLU A 45 4.47 -5.62 2.29
N ILE A 46 5.57 -5.97 2.93
CA ILE A 46 6.13 -7.31 2.95
C ILE A 46 6.09 -7.81 4.38
N PHE A 47 5.23 -8.79 4.62
CA PHE A 47 5.15 -9.51 5.90
C PHE A 47 6.30 -10.51 6.00
N LEU A 48 7.14 -10.35 7.01
CA LEU A 48 8.23 -11.24 7.33
C LEU A 48 7.72 -12.44 8.16
N PRO A 49 8.37 -13.61 8.09
CA PRO A 49 7.95 -14.77 8.85
C PRO A 49 8.08 -14.54 10.37
N THR A 50 6.98 -14.68 11.10
CA THR A 50 6.96 -14.65 12.58
C THR A 50 6.64 -16.03 13.15
N LYS A 51 6.95 -16.23 14.44
CA LYS A 51 6.61 -17.49 15.14
C LYS A 51 5.12 -17.57 15.47
N ASN A 52 4.49 -16.42 15.75
CA ASN A 52 3.08 -16.30 16.08
C ASN A 52 2.40 -15.25 15.18
N PRO A 53 2.06 -15.56 13.92
CA PRO A 53 1.45 -14.59 12.99
C PRO A 53 0.08 -14.05 13.42
N GLU A 54 -0.60 -14.72 14.38
CA GLU A 54 -1.87 -14.25 14.94
C GLU A 54 -1.69 -13.15 16.01
N GLU A 55 -0.48 -13.02 16.57
CA GLU A 55 -0.17 -12.14 17.70
C GLU A 55 0.91 -11.10 17.36
N GLU A 56 1.68 -11.35 16.30
CA GLU A 56 2.85 -10.57 15.90
C GLU A 56 2.78 -10.23 14.41
N ALA A 57 2.97 -8.95 14.08
CA ALA A 57 3.26 -8.50 12.74
C ALA A 57 4.71 -8.02 12.68
N ASP A 58 5.45 -8.50 11.70
CA ASP A 58 6.85 -8.14 11.45
C ASP A 58 6.96 -7.88 9.96
N GLY A 59 7.43 -6.72 9.55
CA GLY A 59 7.38 -6.38 8.15
C GLY A 59 8.18 -5.17 7.73
N ILE A 60 8.29 -5.04 6.42
CA ILE A 60 8.90 -3.90 5.74
C ILE A 60 7.83 -3.26 4.85
N ASN A 61 7.73 -1.94 4.92
CA ASN A 61 6.85 -1.16 4.06
C ASN A 61 7.70 -0.23 3.17
N PHE A 62 7.61 -0.42 1.86
CA PHE A 62 8.17 0.48 0.86
C PHE A 62 7.08 1.40 0.32
N ILE A 63 7.23 2.70 0.52
CA ILE A 63 6.47 3.69 -0.22
C ILE A 63 7.23 4.01 -1.49
N THR A 64 6.56 3.85 -2.62
CA THR A 64 7.12 3.98 -3.95
C THR A 64 6.29 4.94 -4.80
N THR A 65 6.95 5.53 -5.78
CA THR A 65 6.27 6.08 -6.95
C THR A 65 5.72 4.94 -7.83
N PRO A 66 4.84 5.23 -8.81
CA PRO A 66 4.24 4.19 -9.65
C PRO A 66 5.26 3.45 -10.54
N ASP A 67 6.42 4.06 -10.81
CA ASP A 67 7.55 3.48 -11.52
C ASP A 67 8.51 2.68 -10.60
N GLY A 68 8.15 2.53 -9.31
CA GLY A 68 8.87 1.67 -8.38
C GLY A 68 10.05 2.34 -7.67
N LYS A 69 10.21 3.67 -7.80
CA LYS A 69 11.24 4.39 -7.05
C LYS A 69 10.81 4.51 -5.59
N VAL A 70 11.61 3.94 -4.69
CA VAL A 70 11.39 4.08 -3.24
C VAL A 70 11.56 5.54 -2.83
N THR A 71 10.54 6.09 -2.17
CA THR A 71 10.55 7.43 -1.57
C THR A 71 10.67 7.38 -0.06
N PHE A 72 10.28 6.26 0.56
CA PHE A 72 10.37 6.02 1.98
C PHE A 72 10.33 4.51 2.24
N ALA A 73 11.05 4.05 3.25
CA ALA A 73 11.03 2.66 3.68
C ALA A 73 11.03 2.61 5.21
N GLU A 74 10.23 1.71 5.77
CA GLU A 74 10.21 1.47 7.21
C GLU A 74 10.18 -0.02 7.49
N TYR A 75 10.82 -0.38 8.60
CA TYR A 75 10.60 -1.64 9.28
C TYR A 75 9.55 -1.40 10.36
N TYR A 76 8.61 -2.31 10.50
CA TYR A 76 7.64 -2.27 11.59
C TYR A 76 7.61 -3.60 12.34
N TYR A 77 7.33 -3.52 13.62
CA TYR A 77 7.03 -4.65 14.47
C TYR A 77 5.84 -4.31 15.35
N GLU A 78 4.82 -5.16 15.32
CA GLU A 78 3.65 -5.09 16.17
C GLU A 78 3.54 -6.36 17.00
N LYS A 79 3.28 -6.20 18.29
CA LYS A 79 3.00 -7.31 19.20
C LYS A 79 2.07 -6.85 20.31
N GLU A 80 1.08 -7.67 20.64
CA GLU A 80 0.15 -7.42 21.76
C GLU A 80 -0.56 -6.05 21.67
N GLY A 81 -0.77 -5.55 20.46
CA GLY A 81 -1.41 -4.24 20.20
C GLY A 81 -0.49 -3.03 20.33
N GLU A 82 0.81 -3.24 20.57
CA GLU A 82 1.84 -2.20 20.50
C GLU A 82 2.59 -2.31 19.17
N ALA A 83 2.65 -1.22 18.42
CA ALA A 83 3.36 -1.12 17.15
C ALA A 83 4.51 -0.13 17.24
N HIS A 84 5.67 -0.53 16.72
CA HIS A 84 6.85 0.32 16.58
C HIS A 84 7.36 0.30 15.13
N GLN A 85 7.83 1.47 14.68
CA GLN A 85 8.33 1.68 13.33
C GLN A 85 9.71 2.33 13.37
N ILE A 86 10.58 1.90 12.47
CA ILE A 86 11.93 2.44 12.28
C ILE A 86 12.10 2.76 10.81
N GLU A 87 12.43 4.02 10.50
CA GLU A 87 12.79 4.42 9.14
C GLU A 87 14.08 3.70 8.71
N ILE A 88 14.05 3.08 7.53
CA ILE A 88 15.20 2.38 6.95
C ILE A 88 15.89 3.33 5.98
N THR A 89 17.14 3.68 6.28
CA THR A 89 17.94 4.61 5.46
C THR A 89 19.37 4.14 5.28
N GLY A 90 20.11 4.79 4.37
CA GLY A 90 21.52 4.52 4.15
C GLY A 90 21.81 3.08 3.74
N LYS A 91 22.82 2.47 4.36
CA LYS A 91 23.31 1.13 3.99
C LYS A 91 22.28 0.02 4.18
N ASP A 92 21.37 0.17 5.15
CA ASP A 92 20.34 -0.84 5.40
C ASP A 92 19.28 -0.80 4.30
N LEU A 93 18.96 0.40 3.80
CA LEU A 93 18.10 0.55 2.62
C LEU A 93 18.78 -0.03 1.38
N ASP A 94 20.06 0.26 1.15
CA ASP A 94 20.81 -0.27 0.01
C ASP A 94 20.82 -1.81 0.02
N LEU A 95 21.01 -2.43 1.19
CA LEU A 95 20.95 -3.88 1.37
C LEU A 95 19.58 -4.45 0.99
N LEU A 96 18.49 -3.82 1.44
CA LEU A 96 17.15 -4.28 1.12
C LEU A 96 16.83 -4.11 -0.38
N LEU A 97 17.24 -3.00 -0.99
CA LEU A 97 17.05 -2.80 -2.43
C LEU A 97 17.80 -3.87 -3.24
N GLU A 98 18.98 -4.30 -2.79
CA GLU A 98 19.70 -5.43 -3.39
C GLU A 98 18.98 -6.77 -3.17
N LEU A 99 18.46 -7.01 -1.97
CA LEU A 99 17.70 -8.22 -1.65
C LEU A 99 16.43 -8.37 -2.49
N PHE A 100 15.72 -7.26 -2.73
CA PHE A 100 14.50 -7.21 -3.53
C PHE A 100 14.77 -6.89 -5.01
N ASP A 101 16.02 -6.93 -5.47
CA ASP A 101 16.32 -6.72 -6.88
C ASP A 101 15.59 -7.74 -7.76
N GLY A 102 14.94 -7.26 -8.81
CA GLY A 102 14.11 -8.07 -9.69
C GLY A 102 12.76 -8.52 -9.10
N PHE A 103 12.40 -8.14 -7.87
CA PHE A 103 11.08 -8.42 -7.31
C PHE A 103 9.97 -7.77 -8.15
N LYS A 104 8.91 -8.54 -8.45
CA LYS A 104 7.74 -8.07 -9.19
C LYS A 104 6.47 -8.60 -8.54
N LEU A 105 5.59 -7.69 -8.13
CA LEU A 105 4.24 -8.03 -7.70
C LEU A 105 3.29 -7.90 -8.90
N GLN A 106 2.71 -9.03 -9.32
CA GLN A 106 1.66 -9.07 -10.32
C GLN A 106 0.38 -9.56 -9.64
N LEU A 107 -0.70 -8.80 -9.78
CA LEU A 107 -2.02 -9.23 -9.33
C LEU A 107 -2.54 -10.26 -10.34
N ASP A 108 -2.92 -11.44 -9.85
CA ASP A 108 -3.63 -12.44 -10.64
C ASP A 108 -5.14 -12.22 -10.50
N ASP A 109 -5.91 -12.55 -11.53
CA ASP A 109 -7.34 -12.23 -11.65
C ASP A 109 -8.25 -13.13 -10.78
N VAL A 110 -7.67 -14.01 -9.96
CA VAL A 110 -8.40 -15.03 -9.20
C VAL A 110 -8.33 -14.75 -7.71
N LEU A 111 -9.46 -14.35 -7.14
CA LEU A 111 -9.73 -14.56 -5.72
C LEU A 111 -10.18 -16.01 -5.58
N GLU A 112 -9.32 -16.87 -5.01
CA GLU A 112 -9.73 -18.22 -4.57
C GLU A 112 -10.63 -18.16 -3.33
#